data_AF-A0A9C8Q1A5-F1
#
_entry.id   AF-A0A9C8Q1A5-F1
#
_cell.length_a   1.000
_cell.length_b   1.000
_cell.length_c   1.000
_cell.angle_alpha   90.00
_cell.angle_beta   90.00
_cell.angle_gamma   90.00
#
_symmetry.space_group_name_H-M   'P 1'
#
loop_
_entity.id
_entity.type
_entity.pdbx_description
1 polymer ?
#
loop_
_entity_poly.entity_id
_entity_poly.type
_entity_poly.pdbx_seq_one_letter_code
_entity_poly.pdbx_strand_id
1 'polypeptide(L)'
;MWRHIASNAVTFLIVALFLLGGIIMWGRGQYDAPGPLTQAICLQVERGSNMRTVGDNLAEQEAVTSASIFRIGAEYEKKTRALKAGSFLIQP
;
A
#
# COMPACT_ATOMS: atom_id res chain seq x y z
N MET A 1 19.82 39.38 -10.85
CA MET A 1 20.13 37.93 -10.86
C MET A 1 19.13 37.08 -10.06
N TRP A 2 18.62 37.55 -8.91
CA TRP A 2 17.67 36.79 -8.06
C TRP A 2 16.35 36.37 -8.75
N ARG A 3 15.85 37.19 -9.68
CA ARG A 3 14.62 36.91 -10.45
C ARG A 3 14.71 35.62 -11.28
N HIS A 4 15.87 35.31 -11.84
CA HIS A 4 16.07 34.09 -12.64
C HIS A 4 16.18 32.84 -11.76
N ILE A 5 16.77 32.97 -10.56
CA ILE A 5 16.84 31.89 -9.57
C ILE A 5 15.42 31.54 -9.09
N ALA A 6 14.61 32.55 -8.78
CA ALA A 6 13.21 32.35 -8.37
C ALA A 6 12.37 31.69 -9.48
N SER A 7 12.50 32.13 -10.73
CA SER A 7 11.75 31.57 -11.87
C SER A 7 12.13 30.11 -12.16
N ASN A 8 13.42 29.77 -12.10
CA ASN A 8 13.87 28.40 -12.30
C ASN A 8 13.46 27.50 -11.12
N ALA A 9 13.52 28.01 -9.89
CA ALA A 9 13.05 27.27 -8.71
C ALA A 9 11.56 26.91 -8.80
N VAL A 10 10.71 27.83 -9.24
CA VAL A 10 9.28 27.55 -9.47
C VAL A 10 9.10 26.50 -10.57
N THR A 11 9.89 26.56 -11.64
CA THR A 11 9.85 25.55 -12.71
C THR A 11 10.22 24.15 -12.19
N PHE A 12 11.31 24.04 -11.42
CA PHE A 12 11.70 22.78 -10.79
C PHE A 12 10.68 22.29 -9.78
N LEU A 13 10.06 23.19 -9.01
CA LEU A 13 9.00 22.84 -8.08
C LEU A 13 7.79 22.25 -8.80
N ILE A 14 7.37 22.85 -9.92
CA ILE A 14 6.26 22.32 -10.73
C ILE A 14 6.58 20.90 -11.22
N VAL A 15 7.79 20.67 -11.74
CA VAL A 15 8.22 19.33 -12.17
C VAL A 15 8.23 18.35 -10.99
N ALA A 16 8.74 18.76 -9.83
CA ALA A 16 8.78 17.92 -8.63
C ALA A 16 7.37 17.55 -8.15
N LEU A 17 6.43 18.49 -8.13
CA LEU A 17 5.03 18.24 -7.77
C LEU A 17 4.34 17.32 -8.76
N PHE A 18 4.60 17.49 -10.07
CA PHE A 18 4.08 16.60 -11.10
C PHE A 18 4.58 15.16 -10.92
N LEU A 19 5.89 14.98 -10.72
CA LEU A 19 6.48 13.66 -10.45
C LEU A 19 5.94 13.04 -9.16
N LEU A 20 5.78 13.84 -8.10
CA LEU A 20 5.17 13.40 -6.85
C LEU A 20 3.73 12.90 -7.08
N GLY A 21 2.93 13.63 -7.85
CA GLY A 21 1.59 13.22 -8.24
C GLY A 21 1.58 11.88 -8.98
N GLY A 22 2.52 11.69 -9.91
CA GLY A 22 2.71 10.42 -10.62
C GLY A 22 3.04 9.25 -9.68
N ILE A 23 3.95 9.45 -8.72
CA ILE A 23 4.32 8.45 -7.71
C ILE A 23 3.10 8.07 -6.85
N ILE A 24 2.33 9.06 -6.39
CA ILE A 24 1.13 8.83 -5.58
C ILE A 24 0.10 8.02 -6.38
N MET A 25 -0.16 8.41 -7.62
CA MET A 25 -1.13 7.72 -8.49
C MET A 25 -0.70 6.27 -8.77
N TRP A 26 0.59 6.05 -9.05
CA TRP A 26 1.15 4.71 -9.22
C TRP A 26 1.04 3.87 -7.94
N GLY A 27 1.41 4.43 -6.78
CA GLY A 27 1.32 3.75 -5.49
C GLY A 27 -0.12 3.37 -5.11
N ARG A 28 -1.09 4.25 -5.41
CA ARG A 28 -2.52 3.92 -5.26
C ARG A 28 -2.92 2.76 -6.17
N GLY A 29 -2.50 2.79 -7.43
CA GLY A 29 -2.76 1.71 -8.39
C GLY A 29 -2.22 0.36 -7.92
N GLN A 30 -1.06 0.33 -7.26
CA GLN A 30 -0.51 -0.90 -6.65
C GLN A 30 -1.36 -1.42 -5.49
N TYR A 31 -1.99 -0.54 -4.70
CA TYR A 31 -2.85 -0.94 -3.59
C TYR A 31 -4.21 -1.47 -4.07
N ASP A 32 -4.78 -0.84 -5.10
CA ASP A 32 -6.09 -1.20 -5.65
C ASP A 32 -6.02 -2.42 -6.61
N ALA A 33 -4.82 -2.85 -7.01
CA ALA A 33 -4.62 -3.99 -7.91
C ALA A 33 -4.89 -5.34 -7.21
N PRO A 34 -5.37 -6.35 -7.96
CA PRO A 34 -5.48 -7.71 -7.44
C PRO A 34 -4.10 -8.28 -7.07
N GLY A 35 -4.09 -9.15 -6.06
CA GLY A 35 -2.88 -9.88 -5.65
C GLY A 35 -2.47 -10.95 -6.67
N PRO A 36 -1.25 -11.49 -6.56
CA PRO A 36 -0.76 -12.55 -7.45
C PRO A 36 -1.37 -13.94 -7.20
N LEU A 37 -2.23 -14.06 -6.19
CA LEU A 37 -2.83 -15.31 -5.76
C LEU A 37 -3.59 -15.99 -6.90
N THR A 38 -3.26 -17.24 -7.19
CA THR A 38 -3.89 -18.00 -8.28
C THR A 38 -4.98 -18.95 -7.80
N GLN A 39 -4.99 -19.28 -6.51
CA GLN A 39 -5.93 -20.22 -5.90
C GLN A 39 -6.38 -19.71 -4.54
N ALA A 40 -7.64 -19.97 -4.16
CA ALA A 40 -8.14 -19.51 -2.88
C ALA A 40 -7.38 -20.14 -1.71
N ILE A 41 -7.07 -19.34 -0.69
CA ILE A 41 -6.37 -19.78 0.53
C ILE A 41 -7.22 -19.52 1.76
N CYS A 42 -7.01 -20.32 2.80
CA CYS A 42 -7.60 -20.06 4.11
C CYS A 42 -6.55 -19.34 4.98
N LEU A 43 -6.68 -18.02 5.11
CA LEU A 43 -5.82 -17.24 5.97
C LEU A 43 -6.28 -17.36 7.43
N GLN A 44 -5.40 -17.87 8.29
CA GLN A 44 -5.61 -17.87 9.73
C GLN A 44 -5.04 -16.60 10.37
N VAL A 45 -5.91 -15.83 11.03
CA VAL A 45 -5.52 -14.68 11.86
C VAL A 45 -5.60 -15.08 13.32
N GLU A 46 -4.43 -15.25 13.94
CA GLU A 46 -4.33 -15.62 15.36
C GLU A 46 -4.85 -14.52 16.29
N ARG A 47 -5.37 -14.92 17.47
CA ARG A 47 -5.76 -13.97 18.52
C ARG A 47 -4.52 -13.25 19.03
N GLY A 48 -4.61 -11.92 19.14
CA GLY A 48 -3.47 -11.08 19.52
C GLY A 48 -2.51 -10.75 18.37
N SER A 49 -2.79 -11.20 17.15
CA SER A 49 -2.06 -10.80 15.96
C SER A 49 -2.27 -9.32 15.62
N ASN A 50 -1.48 -8.82 14.66
CA ASN A 50 -1.51 -7.44 14.22
C ASN A 50 -1.31 -7.35 12.69
N MET A 51 -1.55 -6.17 12.12
CA MET A 51 -1.44 -5.96 10.66
C MET A 51 -0.05 -6.20 10.08
N ARG A 52 1.02 -6.13 10.88
CA ARG A 52 2.36 -6.47 10.40
C ARG A 52 2.44 -7.96 10.10
N THR A 53 2.18 -8.80 11.10
CA THR A 53 2.19 -10.26 10.93
C THR A 53 1.21 -10.73 9.86
N VAL A 54 -0.01 -10.18 9.84
CA VAL A 54 -1.01 -10.52 8.82
C VAL A 54 -0.55 -10.12 7.41
N GLY A 55 0.04 -8.92 7.26
CA GLY A 55 0.57 -8.47 5.98
C GLY A 55 1.72 -9.35 5.49
N ASP A 56 2.62 -9.76 6.38
CA ASP A 56 3.75 -10.63 6.05
C ASP A 56 3.24 -12.02 5.59
N ASN A 57 2.28 -12.62 6.31
CA ASN A 57 1.67 -13.90 5.94
C ASN A 57 0.92 -13.84 4.60
N LEU A 58 0.24 -12.72 4.32
CA LEU A 58 -0.45 -12.51 3.04
C LEU A 58 0.55 -12.41 1.88
N ALA A 59 1.69 -11.75 2.08
CA ALA A 59 2.71 -11.62 1.05
C ALA A 59 3.44 -12.95 0.79
N GLU A 60 3.73 -13.71 1.84
CA GLU A 60 4.35 -15.05 1.73
C GLU A 60 3.47 -16.02 0.93
N GLN A 61 2.14 -15.91 1.07
CA GLN A 61 1.17 -16.72 0.35
C GLN A 61 0.70 -16.08 -0.97
N GLU A 62 1.39 -15.04 -1.45
CA GLU A 62 1.07 -14.35 -2.71
C GLU A 62 -0.33 -13.75 -2.76
N ALA A 63 -1.02 -13.56 -1.62
CA ALA A 63 -2.31 -12.87 -1.54
C ALA A 63 -2.19 -11.36 -1.75
N VAL A 64 -1.02 -10.78 -1.48
CA VAL A 64 -0.69 -9.39 -1.81
C VAL A 64 0.72 -9.33 -2.39
N THR A 65 0.99 -8.36 -3.26
CA THR A 65 2.34 -8.15 -3.84
C THR A 65 3.35 -7.60 -2.83
N SER A 66 2.88 -6.85 -1.83
CA SER A 66 3.74 -6.23 -0.82
C SER A 66 3.01 -6.04 0.51
N ALA A 67 3.55 -6.64 1.57
CA ALA A 67 3.09 -6.45 2.95
C ALA A 67 3.11 -4.96 3.36
N SER A 68 4.12 -4.21 2.92
CA SER A 68 4.26 -2.78 3.23
C SER A 68 3.14 -1.95 2.62
N ILE A 69 2.82 -2.16 1.34
CA ILE A 69 1.73 -1.44 0.65
C ILE A 69 0.39 -1.78 1.30
N PHE A 70 0.13 -3.06 1.56
CA PHE A 70 -1.07 -3.51 2.27
C PHE A 70 -1.26 -2.79 3.61
N ARG A 71 -0.21 -2.73 4.43
CA ARG A 71 -0.26 -2.09 5.75
C ARG A 71 -0.45 -0.58 5.68
N ILE A 72 0.23 0.09 4.75
CA ILE A 72 0.06 1.52 4.56
C ILE A 72 -1.39 1.81 4.19
N GLY A 73 -1.95 1.09 3.21
CA GLY A 73 -3.34 1.27 2.83
C GLY A 73 -4.32 0.97 3.98
N ALA A 74 -4.08 -0.10 4.76
CA ALA A 74 -4.89 -0.41 5.93
C ALA A 74 -4.87 0.72 6.99
N GLU A 75 -3.75 1.42 7.14
CA GLU A 75 -3.65 2.57 8.04
C GLU A 75 -4.40 3.79 7.48
N TYR A 76 -4.22 4.11 6.19
CA TYR A 76 -4.93 5.21 5.53
C TYR A 76 -6.46 5.02 5.55
N GLU A 77 -6.92 3.78 5.38
CA GLU A 77 -8.32 3.38 5.48
C GLU A 77 -8.81 3.22 6.94
N LYS A 78 -7.95 3.48 7.94
CA LYS A 78 -8.23 3.33 9.38
C LYS A 78 -8.70 1.93 9.78
N LYS A 79 -8.29 0.92 9.03
CA LYS A 79 -8.64 -0.50 9.24
C LYS A 79 -7.65 -1.24 10.14
N THR A 80 -6.48 -0.68 10.43
CA THR A 80 -5.44 -1.33 11.27
C THR A 80 -5.98 -1.86 12.60
N ARG A 81 -6.86 -1.10 13.27
CA ARG A 81 -7.45 -1.47 14.56
C ARG A 81 -8.71 -2.34 14.43
N ALA A 82 -9.20 -2.54 13.21
CA ALA A 82 -10.38 -3.35 12.92
C ALA A 82 -10.03 -4.81 12.59
N LEU A 83 -8.78 -5.22 12.82
CA LEU A 83 -8.34 -6.59 12.59
C LEU A 83 -9.13 -7.56 13.47
N LYS A 84 -9.71 -8.58 12.85
CA LYS A 84 -10.45 -9.64 13.54
C LYS A 84 -9.65 -10.94 13.47
N ALA A 85 -9.56 -11.62 14.60
CA ALA A 85 -9.04 -12.99 14.65
C ALA A 85 -10.07 -13.97 14.07
N GLY A 86 -9.59 -15.04 13.42
CA GLY A 86 -10.44 -16.04 12.77
C GLY A 86 -9.82 -16.61 11.51
N SER A 87 -10.57 -17.48 10.83
CA SER A 87 -10.20 -18.06 9.54
C SER A 87 -10.96 -17.34 8.42
N PHE A 88 -10.24 -16.88 7.40
CA PHE A 88 -10.82 -16.14 6.28
C PHE A 88 -10.45 -16.79 4.97
N LEU A 89 -11.45 -17.04 4.13
CA LEU A 89 -11.22 -17.47 2.75
C LEU A 89 -10.83 -16.24 1.93
N ILE A 90 -9.61 -16.24 1.41
CA ILE A 90 -9.12 -15.21 0.47
C ILE A 90 -9.23 -15.78 -0.94
N GLN A 91 -9.90 -15.04 -1.81
CA GLN A 91 -10.05 -15.41 -3.23
C GLN A 91 -8.93 -14.76 -4.05
N PRO A 92 -8.57 -15.35 -5.21
CA PRO A 92 -7.74 -14.72 -6.23
C PRO A 92 -8.21 -13.31 -6.63
#